data_AF-A0AAN8H524-F1
#
_entry.id   AF-A0AAN8H524-F1
#
_cell.length_a   1.000
_cell.length_b   1.000
_cell.length_c   1.000
_cell.angle_alpha   90.00
_cell.angle_beta   90.00
_cell.angle_gamma   90.00
#
_symmetry.space_group_name_H-M   'P 1'
#
loop_
_entity.id
_entity.type
_entity.pdbx_description
1 polymer ?
#
loop_
_entity_poly.entity_id
_entity_poly.type
_entity_poly.pdbx_seq_one_letter_code
_entity_poly.pdbx_strand_id
1 'polypeptide(L)'
;MFPPLTPSKTQRLIFDQQRPQHDVIQTSEEGQEEKAGAVSVQPAVRKLCWTGSRYMYAGPGRKPQLLKQLESYVHKELQMISSPEPQFQEQRLQVYRDAFGCFIKEFKTYQPLLSAIKREYENTLAYQQDQIRELEPLRSHVRLVTEECERKIQARWEEERSEIRALKTEKHQLQRVIEAMTEKDTATQAVVERLQSDLSAQYLQYREQRDARQLLIWQINDLTRGSVEEEHPADGNSGDARDPVQLQLSLKVCRRDLTTAQEELTRMKAEYWDVVPRRNWDALEQTHQQNLSNMQTLQSDFDQLKREHDILLELHKEGSMQNKTNEPSTQQKDESVSQEQNQVESDHLSDLIDSESREKSTLTVQEFRMAMRTAFPLKSDEEINELVTSAQSDPDGSDDSISSQRLHSLLAESVEAGPPALEESEGQAAENPVQATD
;
A
#
# COMPACT_ATOMS: atom_id res chain seq x y z
N MET A 1 13.27 3.41 33.58
CA MET A 1 14.73 3.53 33.39
C MET A 1 15.07 2.59 32.25
N PHE A 2 15.12 3.14 31.03
CA PHE A 2 15.34 2.41 29.77
C PHE A 2 16.74 2.74 29.24
N PRO A 3 17.44 1.82 28.55
CA PRO A 3 18.79 2.06 28.08
C PRO A 3 18.79 2.94 26.81
N PRO A 4 19.91 3.62 26.49
CA PRO A 4 19.97 4.55 25.37
C PRO A 4 20.27 3.82 24.05
N LEU A 5 19.59 4.28 22.99
CA LEU A 5 19.85 3.90 21.60
C LEU A 5 21.13 4.57 21.10
N THR A 6 21.98 3.81 20.40
CA THR A 6 23.18 4.30 19.72
C THR A 6 22.85 4.87 18.33
N PRO A 7 23.62 5.86 17.82
CA PRO A 7 23.37 6.45 16.52
C PRO A 7 24.20 5.77 15.44
N SER A 8 23.56 5.16 14.44
CA SER A 8 24.21 4.75 13.19
C SER A 8 23.90 5.75 12.07
N LYS A 9 24.99 6.14 11.41
CA LYS A 9 25.07 7.08 10.30
C LYS A 9 24.11 6.72 9.16
N THR A 10 23.39 7.69 8.62
CA THR A 10 23.18 7.82 7.17
C THR A 10 22.93 9.29 6.83
N GLN A 11 23.74 9.79 5.90
CA GLN A 11 23.68 11.12 5.31
C GLN A 11 22.57 11.21 4.26
N ARG A 12 22.17 12.46 3.99
CA ARG A 12 21.35 12.99 2.88
C ARG A 12 19.84 12.93 3.09
N LEU A 13 19.07 13.97 2.80
CA LEU A 13 19.27 15.40 2.54
C LEU A 13 17.83 15.96 2.55
N ILE A 14 17.55 16.98 3.37
CA ILE A 14 16.29 17.73 3.33
C ILE A 14 16.59 19.06 2.60
N PHE A 15 16.02 19.22 1.41
CA PHE A 15 15.59 20.50 0.82
C PHE A 15 14.11 20.65 1.24
N ASP A 16 13.51 21.78 1.59
CA ASP A 16 13.85 23.18 1.38
C ASP A 16 12.88 24.02 2.23
N GLN A 17 13.31 25.11 2.87
CA GLN A 17 12.44 26.28 3.02
C GLN A 17 13.24 27.56 3.30
N GLN A 18 12.94 28.55 2.46
CA GLN A 18 13.10 30.00 2.64
C GLN A 18 14.36 30.65 2.04
N ARG A 19 14.16 31.14 0.79
CA ARG A 19 14.75 32.36 0.19
C ARG A 19 14.57 33.57 1.14
N PRO A 20 15.36 34.68 1.04
CA PRO A 20 15.40 35.50 -0.19
C PRO A 20 16.75 36.17 -0.60
N GLN A 21 16.85 36.38 -1.92
CA GLN A 21 17.28 37.58 -2.67
C GLN A 21 18.77 37.89 -2.95
N HIS A 22 19.00 38.18 -4.25
CA HIS A 22 20.03 39.02 -4.91
C HIS A 22 21.52 38.67 -4.65
N ASP A 23 22.47 38.72 -5.58
CA ASP A 23 22.56 39.23 -6.95
C ASP A 23 23.91 38.72 -7.53
N VAL A 24 24.01 38.68 -8.87
CA VAL A 24 25.19 39.14 -9.64
C VAL A 24 26.41 38.20 -9.84
N ILE A 25 26.50 37.74 -11.11
CA ILE A 25 27.64 37.81 -12.05
C ILE A 25 28.82 36.81 -11.92
N GLN A 26 28.90 35.94 -12.95
CA GLN A 26 30.06 35.59 -13.82
C GLN A 26 31.35 35.07 -13.13
N THR A 27 32.17 34.14 -13.65
CA THR A 27 32.45 33.54 -14.96
C THR A 27 33.56 32.48 -14.77
N SER A 28 33.84 31.72 -15.84
CA SER A 28 35.08 30.97 -16.14
C SER A 28 35.17 29.55 -15.56
N GLU A 29 35.08 28.51 -16.41
CA GLU A 29 36.15 27.86 -17.22
C GLU A 29 36.58 26.57 -16.48
N GLU A 30 36.75 25.34 -17.01
CA GLU A 30 37.01 24.69 -18.30
C GLU A 30 36.38 23.26 -18.24
N GLY A 31 35.86 22.67 -19.33
CA GLY A 31 36.52 21.61 -20.14
C GLY A 31 36.35 20.19 -19.55
N GLN A 32 35.92 19.10 -20.21
CA GLN A 32 35.80 18.68 -21.62
C GLN A 32 34.86 17.44 -21.73
N GLU A 33 34.24 17.29 -22.92
CA GLU A 33 33.89 16.04 -23.66
C GLU A 33 32.87 15.05 -23.04
N GLU A 34 31.85 14.50 -23.75
CA GLU A 34 31.77 14.03 -25.14
C GLU A 34 30.30 13.87 -25.64
N LYS A 35 30.05 14.19 -26.93
CA LYS A 35 29.07 13.67 -27.95
C LYS A 35 27.63 13.27 -27.52
N ALA A 36 26.54 13.64 -28.20
CA ALA A 36 26.29 13.82 -29.64
C ALA A 36 24.95 14.58 -29.87
N GLY A 37 24.76 15.14 -31.08
CA GLY A 37 23.43 15.42 -31.63
C GLY A 37 23.08 16.88 -31.98
N ALA A 38 24.02 17.70 -32.45
CA ALA A 38 23.70 19.03 -32.97
C ALA A 38 23.56 19.01 -34.50
N VAL A 39 22.35 19.25 -35.00
CA VAL A 39 22.13 19.67 -36.39
C VAL A 39 22.72 21.08 -36.53
N SER A 40 24.00 21.10 -36.87
CA SER A 40 24.76 22.32 -37.16
C SER A 40 24.41 22.79 -38.56
N VAL A 41 23.56 23.81 -38.66
CA VAL A 41 23.45 24.61 -39.89
C VAL A 41 24.78 25.38 -40.00
N GLN A 42 25.70 24.84 -40.79
CA GLN A 42 26.94 25.54 -41.11
C GLN A 42 26.61 26.89 -41.77
N PRO A 43 27.07 28.04 -41.24
CA PRO A 43 27.05 29.26 -42.01
C PRO A 43 28.12 29.10 -43.09
N ALA A 44 27.70 29.08 -44.36
CA ALA A 44 28.60 29.09 -45.49
C ALA A 44 29.37 30.42 -45.51
N VAL A 45 30.51 30.48 -44.80
CA VAL A 45 31.42 31.63 -44.83
C VAL A 45 32.19 31.58 -46.15
N ARG A 46 31.57 32.10 -47.21
CA ARG A 46 32.32 32.52 -48.40
C ARG A 46 33.17 33.73 -48.00
N LYS A 47 34.48 33.51 -47.86
CA LYS A 47 35.47 34.59 -47.73
C LYS A 47 35.38 35.50 -48.96
N LEU A 48 34.67 36.62 -48.83
CA LEU A 48 34.81 37.75 -49.74
C LEU A 48 36.16 38.39 -49.42
N CYS A 49 37.16 38.15 -50.27
CA CYS A 49 38.41 38.89 -50.26
C CYS A 49 38.14 40.30 -50.79
N TRP A 50 38.10 41.29 -49.90
CA TRP A 50 38.06 42.70 -50.30
C TRP A 50 39.48 43.17 -50.57
N THR A 51 39.95 43.06 -51.81
CA THR A 51 41.14 43.78 -52.26
C THR A 51 40.78 45.21 -52.61
N GLY A 52 41.44 46.18 -51.95
CA GLY A 52 41.48 47.57 -52.39
C GLY A 52 40.45 48.51 -51.74
N SER A 53 40.67 48.85 -50.47
CA SER A 53 40.01 50.03 -49.87
C SER A 53 40.72 51.31 -50.33
N ARG A 54 40.21 51.92 -51.40
CA ARG A 54 40.50 53.32 -51.73
C ARG A 54 39.42 54.17 -51.09
N TYR A 55 39.76 54.86 -50.01
CA TYR A 55 38.90 55.82 -49.31
C TYR A 55 38.27 56.80 -50.31
N MET A 56 36.97 56.67 -50.58
CA MET A 56 36.19 57.70 -51.24
C MET A 56 35.30 58.37 -50.20
N TYR A 57 35.68 59.60 -49.86
CA TYR A 57 34.94 60.64 -49.12
C TYR A 57 34.74 60.49 -47.60
N ALA A 58 35.69 61.03 -46.83
CA ALA A 58 35.53 62.23 -45.98
C ALA A 58 36.89 62.57 -45.33
N GLY A 59 37.35 63.82 -45.40
CA GLY A 59 38.63 64.25 -44.82
C GLY A 59 38.68 64.05 -43.29
N PRO A 60 39.89 63.99 -42.69
CA PRO A 60 40.05 63.73 -41.26
C PRO A 60 39.43 64.88 -40.45
N GLY A 61 38.30 64.62 -39.78
CA GLY A 61 37.74 65.51 -38.75
C GLY A 61 36.32 66.05 -38.96
N ARG A 62 35.62 65.76 -40.08
CA ARG A 62 34.22 66.20 -40.24
C ARG A 62 33.25 65.01 -40.29
N LYS A 63 32.66 64.66 -39.14
CA LYS A 63 31.53 63.72 -39.05
C LYS A 63 30.35 64.24 -39.90
N PRO A 64 29.76 63.42 -40.79
CA PRO A 64 28.57 63.78 -41.56
C PRO A 64 27.43 64.26 -40.65
N GLN A 65 26.71 65.30 -41.05
CA GLN A 65 25.62 65.88 -40.24
C GLN A 65 24.52 64.87 -39.95
N LEU A 66 24.18 64.02 -40.93
CA LEU A 66 23.22 62.93 -40.79
C LEU A 66 23.62 61.93 -39.68
N LEU A 67 24.90 61.57 -39.61
CA LEU A 67 25.39 60.64 -38.59
C LEU A 67 25.28 61.23 -37.18
N LYS A 68 25.59 62.52 -37.02
CA LYS A 68 25.43 63.22 -35.72
C LYS A 68 23.97 63.27 -35.29
N GLN A 69 23.05 63.50 -36.23
CA GLN A 69 21.61 63.55 -35.96
C GLN A 69 21.07 62.17 -35.55
N LEU A 70 21.42 61.11 -36.29
CA LEU A 70 21.02 59.74 -35.97
C LEU A 70 21.61 59.26 -34.64
N GLU A 71 22.88 59.54 -34.36
CA GLU A 71 23.49 59.24 -33.07
C GLU A 71 22.75 59.97 -31.93
N SER A 72 22.45 61.26 -32.09
CA SER A 72 21.72 62.01 -31.07
C SER A 72 20.28 61.52 -30.86
N TYR A 73 19.62 61.04 -31.92
CA TYR A 73 18.28 60.45 -31.85
C TYR A 73 18.30 59.12 -31.08
N VAL A 74 19.19 58.21 -31.47
CA VAL A 74 19.34 56.90 -30.79
C VAL A 74 19.71 57.08 -29.32
N HIS A 75 20.62 57.99 -28.97
CA HIS A 75 20.99 58.22 -27.57
C HIS A 75 19.81 58.76 -26.74
N LYS A 76 18.97 59.62 -27.30
CA LYS A 76 17.79 60.18 -26.61
C LYS A 76 16.70 59.13 -26.41
N GLU A 77 16.36 58.38 -27.46
CA GLU A 77 15.33 57.34 -27.41
C GLU A 77 15.73 56.18 -26.49
N LEU A 78 17.00 55.76 -26.52
CA LEU A 78 17.51 54.72 -25.60
C LEU A 78 17.54 55.17 -24.13
N GLN A 79 17.77 56.46 -23.86
CA GLN A 79 17.69 57.02 -22.51
C GLN A 79 16.26 57.05 -21.98
N MET A 80 15.26 57.25 -22.84
CA MET A 80 13.84 57.22 -22.45
C MET A 80 13.32 55.80 -22.17
N ILE A 81 13.91 54.79 -22.81
CA ILE A 81 13.46 53.38 -22.73
C ILE A 81 14.13 52.61 -21.58
N SER A 82 15.08 53.20 -20.84
CA SER A 82 15.91 52.56 -19.80
C SER A 82 15.11 52.03 -18.58
N SER A 83 14.38 50.93 -18.76
CA SER A 83 13.75 50.11 -17.72
C SER A 83 14.19 48.64 -17.89
N PRO A 84 14.50 47.89 -16.82
CA PRO A 84 15.16 46.59 -16.88
C PRO A 84 14.16 45.43 -17.08
N GLU A 85 13.28 45.52 -18.08
CA GLU A 85 12.24 44.52 -18.33
C GLU A 85 12.53 43.78 -19.66
N PRO A 86 12.18 42.49 -19.85
CA PRO A 86 12.47 41.77 -21.10
C PRO A 86 11.93 42.44 -22.37
N GLN A 87 10.89 43.26 -22.27
CA GLN A 87 10.37 44.10 -23.36
C GLN A 87 11.34 45.22 -23.81
N PHE A 88 12.34 45.53 -22.98
CA PHE A 88 13.40 46.50 -23.26
C PHE A 88 14.21 46.13 -24.50
N GLN A 89 14.46 44.84 -24.73
CA GLN A 89 15.28 44.40 -25.86
C GLN A 89 14.55 44.59 -27.19
N GLU A 90 13.25 44.31 -27.25
CA GLU A 90 12.41 44.55 -28.43
C GLU A 90 12.25 46.05 -28.71
N GLN A 91 12.04 46.86 -27.67
CA GLN A 91 11.92 48.31 -27.80
C GLN A 91 13.23 48.96 -28.25
N ARG A 92 14.39 48.48 -27.76
CA ARG A 92 15.71 48.92 -28.26
C ARG A 92 15.91 48.57 -29.73
N LEU A 93 15.59 47.34 -30.12
CA LEU A 93 15.66 46.91 -31.52
C LEU A 93 14.79 47.80 -32.42
N GLN A 94 13.63 48.23 -31.94
CA GLN A 94 12.75 49.14 -32.68
C GLN A 94 13.39 50.51 -32.95
N VAL A 95 14.02 51.13 -31.94
CA VAL A 95 14.77 52.40 -32.10
C VAL A 95 15.88 52.27 -33.15
N TYR A 96 16.62 51.17 -33.13
CA TYR A 96 17.66 50.91 -34.13
C TYR A 96 17.08 50.62 -35.52
N ARG A 97 15.93 49.94 -35.63
CA ARG A 97 15.22 49.72 -36.93
C ARG A 97 14.77 51.04 -37.55
N ASP A 98 14.30 51.97 -36.74
CA ASP A 98 13.83 53.29 -37.18
C ASP A 98 15.02 54.17 -37.59
N ALA A 99 16.08 54.21 -36.78
CA ALA A 99 17.33 54.89 -37.12
C ALA A 99 17.97 54.33 -38.41
N PHE A 100 17.98 53.01 -38.58
CA PHE A 100 18.50 52.35 -39.79
C PHE A 100 17.58 52.61 -41.01
N GLY A 101 16.27 52.70 -40.81
CA GLY A 101 15.33 53.12 -41.84
C GLY A 101 15.58 54.55 -42.34
N CYS A 102 15.85 55.48 -41.42
CA CYS A 102 16.25 56.85 -41.74
C CYS A 102 17.60 56.89 -42.47
N PHE A 103 18.57 56.08 -42.04
CA PHE A 103 19.86 55.93 -42.71
C PHE A 103 19.70 55.46 -44.16
N ILE A 104 18.91 54.41 -44.40
CA ILE A 104 18.70 53.84 -45.75
C ILE A 104 18.08 54.85 -46.73
N LYS A 105 17.15 55.70 -46.27
CA LYS A 105 16.47 56.71 -47.11
C LYS A 105 17.42 57.76 -47.69
N GLU A 106 18.49 58.08 -46.99
CA GLU A 106 19.46 59.10 -47.39
C GLU A 106 20.51 58.57 -48.38
N PHE A 107 20.79 57.26 -48.38
CA PHE A 107 21.78 56.62 -49.27
C PHE A 107 21.15 56.01 -50.52
N LYS A 108 20.69 56.85 -51.45
CA LYS A 108 19.91 56.42 -52.64
C LYS A 108 20.60 55.38 -53.54
N THR A 109 21.93 55.42 -53.67
CA THR A 109 22.69 54.49 -54.54
C THR A 109 22.77 53.07 -53.98
N TYR A 110 22.88 52.94 -52.64
CA TYR A 110 23.00 51.65 -51.94
C TYR A 110 21.68 51.20 -51.29
N GLN A 111 20.63 52.02 -51.42
CA GLN A 111 19.31 51.80 -50.84
C GLN A 111 18.73 50.42 -51.14
N PRO A 112 18.76 49.87 -52.38
CA PRO A 112 18.16 48.56 -52.67
C PRO A 112 18.85 47.43 -51.90
N LEU A 113 20.19 47.48 -51.80
CA LEU A 113 20.98 46.48 -51.07
C LEU A 113 20.75 46.57 -49.57
N LEU A 114 20.80 47.76 -48.98
CA LEU A 114 20.59 47.94 -47.54
C LEU A 114 19.15 47.62 -47.12
N SER A 115 18.16 47.92 -47.98
CA SER A 115 16.76 47.55 -47.75
C SER A 115 16.56 46.03 -47.84
N ALA A 116 17.21 45.38 -48.81
CA ALA A 116 17.18 43.92 -48.92
C ALA A 116 17.79 43.26 -47.67
N ILE A 117 18.95 43.73 -47.21
CA ILE A 117 19.58 43.25 -45.97
C ILE A 117 18.66 43.48 -44.76
N LYS A 118 18.10 44.68 -44.59
CA LYS A 118 17.15 45.00 -43.53
C LYS A 118 15.97 44.03 -43.54
N ARG A 119 15.39 43.78 -44.71
CA ARG A 119 14.25 42.88 -44.89
C ARG A 119 14.58 41.43 -44.52
N GLU A 120 15.76 40.90 -44.86
CA GLU A 120 16.14 39.54 -44.44
C GLU A 120 16.22 39.41 -42.91
N TYR A 121 16.79 40.41 -42.23
CA TYR A 121 16.81 40.42 -40.76
C TYR A 121 15.43 40.59 -40.13
N GLU A 122 14.57 41.41 -40.73
CA GLU A 122 13.19 41.57 -40.26
C GLU A 122 12.36 40.30 -40.46
N ASN A 123 12.53 39.61 -41.59
CA ASN A 123 11.88 38.33 -41.86
C ASN A 123 12.33 37.24 -40.88
N THR A 124 13.63 37.18 -40.58
CA THR A 124 14.17 36.20 -39.61
C THR A 124 13.73 36.47 -38.18
N LEU A 125 13.64 37.74 -37.77
CA LEU A 125 13.09 38.11 -36.46
C LEU A 125 11.59 37.77 -36.35
N ALA A 126 10.80 38.05 -37.39
CA ALA A 126 9.39 37.69 -37.43
C ALA A 126 9.19 36.17 -37.32
N TYR A 127 9.97 35.39 -38.08
CA TYR A 127 9.99 33.94 -37.98
C TYR A 127 10.30 33.45 -36.56
N GLN A 128 11.29 34.02 -35.90
CA GLN A 128 11.63 33.66 -34.51
C GLN A 128 10.51 34.02 -33.52
N GLN A 129 9.85 35.17 -33.68
CA GLN A 129 8.72 35.55 -32.85
C GLN A 129 7.53 34.62 -33.04
N ASP A 130 7.24 34.19 -34.26
CA ASP A 130 6.18 33.23 -34.55
C ASP A 130 6.49 31.86 -33.91
N GLN A 131 7.75 31.39 -34.00
CA GLN A 131 8.19 30.17 -33.32
C GLN A 131 8.04 30.27 -31.79
N ILE A 132 8.31 31.43 -31.19
CA ILE A 132 8.08 31.64 -29.75
C ILE A 132 6.59 31.58 -29.40
N ARG A 133 5.71 32.13 -30.25
CA ARG A 133 4.26 32.09 -30.04
C ARG A 133 3.71 30.67 -30.13
N GLU A 134 4.26 29.83 -31.00
CA GLU A 134 3.89 28.40 -31.11
C GLU A 134 4.29 27.58 -29.88
N LEU A 135 5.34 27.98 -29.15
CA LEU A 135 5.78 27.29 -27.93
C LEU A 135 4.90 27.59 -26.70
N GLU A 136 4.21 28.72 -26.68
CA GLU A 136 3.34 29.13 -25.56
C GLU A 136 2.16 28.17 -25.31
N PRO A 137 1.39 27.69 -26.31
CA PRO A 137 0.37 26.68 -26.08
C PRO A 137 0.97 25.36 -25.59
N LEU A 138 2.15 24.96 -26.06
CA LEU A 138 2.81 23.76 -25.57
C LEU A 138 3.19 23.88 -24.08
N ARG A 139 3.69 25.04 -23.65
CA ARG A 139 3.94 25.33 -22.23
C ARG A 139 2.65 25.28 -21.40
N SER A 140 1.55 25.79 -21.93
CA SER A 140 0.24 25.71 -21.25
C SER A 140 -0.26 24.27 -21.12
N HIS A 141 -0.07 23.46 -22.18
CA HIS A 141 -0.47 22.06 -22.18
C HIS A 141 0.37 21.24 -21.18
N VAL A 142 1.69 21.42 -21.17
CA VAL A 142 2.58 20.78 -20.18
C VAL A 142 2.14 21.12 -18.76
N ARG A 143 1.83 22.40 -18.48
CA ARG A 143 1.33 22.83 -17.17
C ARG A 143 0.04 22.12 -16.76
N LEU A 144 -0.92 22.02 -17.69
CA LEU A 144 -2.19 21.33 -17.44
C LEU A 144 -1.98 19.84 -17.16
N VAL A 145 -1.13 19.17 -17.94
CA VAL A 145 -0.79 17.76 -17.74
C VAL A 145 -0.06 17.57 -16.40
N THR A 146 0.85 18.47 -16.03
CA THR A 146 1.51 18.39 -14.72
C THR A 146 0.53 18.54 -13.57
N GLU A 147 -0.41 19.50 -13.64
CA GLU A 147 -1.46 19.69 -12.63
C GLU A 147 -2.39 18.47 -12.55
N GLU A 148 -2.67 17.83 -13.69
CA GLU A 148 -3.46 16.59 -13.72
C GLU A 148 -2.73 15.40 -13.09
N CYS A 149 -1.44 15.24 -13.39
CA CYS A 149 -0.61 14.21 -12.77
C CYS A 149 -0.50 14.42 -11.26
N GLU A 150 -0.25 15.64 -10.80
CA GLU A 150 -0.20 15.97 -9.37
C GLU A 150 -1.51 15.64 -8.67
N ARG A 151 -2.65 15.97 -9.28
CA ARG A 151 -3.98 15.64 -8.74
C ARG A 151 -4.20 14.14 -8.65
N LYS A 152 -3.81 13.37 -9.66
CA LYS A 152 -3.92 11.90 -9.66
C LYS A 152 -3.04 11.28 -8.57
N ILE A 153 -1.81 11.78 -8.40
CA ILE A 153 -0.90 11.34 -7.35
C ILE A 153 -1.51 11.63 -5.97
N GLN A 154 -2.00 12.85 -5.75
CA GLN A 154 -2.63 13.23 -4.48
C GLN A 154 -3.87 12.38 -4.15
N ALA A 155 -4.72 12.11 -5.15
CA ALA A 155 -5.89 11.25 -4.96
C ALA A 155 -5.51 9.84 -4.53
N ARG A 156 -4.51 9.23 -5.19
CA ARG A 156 -3.97 7.91 -4.82
C ARG A 156 -3.38 7.91 -3.41
N TRP A 157 -2.66 8.97 -3.04
CA TRP A 157 -2.08 9.08 -1.70
C TRP A 157 -3.15 9.18 -0.61
N GLU A 158 -4.25 9.89 -0.86
CA GLU A 158 -5.34 9.97 0.12
C GLU A 158 -6.10 8.65 0.24
N GLU A 159 -6.32 7.96 -0.89
CA GLU A 159 -6.89 6.60 -0.93
C GLU A 159 -6.04 5.64 -0.09
N GLU A 160 -4.73 5.56 -0.36
CA GLU A 160 -3.79 4.70 0.37
C GLU A 160 -3.73 5.07 1.86
N ARG A 161 -3.74 6.36 2.21
CA ARG A 161 -3.81 6.81 3.62
C ARG A 161 -5.12 6.43 4.30
N SER A 162 -6.25 6.44 3.58
CA SER A 162 -7.54 6.01 4.12
C SER A 162 -7.56 4.50 4.36
N GLU A 163 -6.99 3.72 3.44
CA GLU A 163 -6.87 2.26 3.55
C GLU A 163 -5.93 1.86 4.68
N ILE A 164 -4.75 2.47 4.79
CA ILE A 164 -3.82 2.25 5.90
C ILE A 164 -4.50 2.54 7.24
N ARG A 165 -5.30 3.60 7.33
CA ARG A 165 -6.06 3.91 8.55
C ARG A 165 -7.10 2.82 8.84
N ALA A 166 -7.86 2.38 7.84
CA ALA A 166 -8.86 1.31 8.00
C ALA A 166 -8.21 -0.01 8.44
N LEU A 167 -7.18 -0.48 7.72
CA LEU A 167 -6.42 -1.69 8.06
C LEU A 167 -5.79 -1.61 9.45
N LYS A 168 -5.29 -0.43 9.84
CA LYS A 168 -4.78 -0.23 11.20
C LYS A 168 -5.89 -0.39 12.23
N THR A 169 -7.08 0.16 12.01
CA THR A 169 -8.20 -0.02 12.95
C THR A 169 -8.64 -1.47 13.05
N GLU A 170 -8.70 -2.19 11.92
CA GLU A 170 -9.03 -3.61 11.88
C GLU A 170 -7.98 -4.46 12.60
N LYS A 171 -6.68 -4.21 12.37
CA LYS A 171 -5.61 -4.86 13.12
C LYS A 171 -5.80 -4.73 14.63
N HIS A 172 -6.12 -3.52 15.12
CA HIS A 172 -6.34 -3.33 16.57
C HIS A 172 -7.63 -4.00 17.06
N GLN A 173 -8.64 -4.18 16.20
CA GLN A 173 -9.83 -4.94 16.54
C GLN A 173 -9.51 -6.44 16.65
N LEU A 174 -8.83 -7.00 15.64
CA LEU A 174 -8.42 -8.40 15.62
C LEU A 174 -7.50 -8.73 16.81
N GLN A 175 -6.56 -7.83 17.13
CA GLN A 175 -5.68 -8.01 18.26
C GLN A 175 -6.44 -8.07 19.60
N ARG A 176 -7.46 -7.23 19.78
CA ARG A 176 -8.37 -7.32 20.96
C ARG A 176 -9.16 -8.62 21.01
N VAL A 177 -9.57 -9.14 19.85
CA VAL A 177 -10.27 -10.44 19.78
C VAL A 177 -9.33 -11.58 20.16
N ILE A 178 -8.09 -11.56 19.67
CA ILE A 178 -7.06 -12.54 20.04
C ILE A 178 -6.82 -12.50 21.55
N GLU A 179 -6.59 -11.31 22.12
CA GLU A 179 -6.41 -11.13 23.57
C GLU A 179 -7.60 -11.72 24.36
N ALA A 180 -8.83 -11.38 23.98
CA ALA A 180 -10.03 -11.91 24.63
C ALA A 180 -10.19 -13.43 24.50
N MET A 181 -9.76 -14.03 23.39
CA MET A 181 -9.76 -15.49 23.22
C MET A 181 -8.67 -16.14 24.08
N THR A 182 -7.45 -15.58 24.10
CA THR A 182 -6.36 -16.08 24.95
C THR A 182 -6.70 -16.01 26.44
N GLU A 183 -7.43 -14.98 26.89
CA GLU A 183 -7.95 -14.89 28.25
C GLU A 183 -8.96 -16.00 28.57
N LYS A 184 -9.83 -16.34 27.63
CA LYS A 184 -10.78 -17.45 27.80
C LYS A 184 -10.06 -18.79 27.82
N ASP A 185 -9.09 -18.99 26.93
CA ASP A 185 -8.30 -20.22 26.87
C ASP A 185 -7.51 -20.43 28.17
N THR A 186 -6.84 -19.39 28.67
CA THR A 186 -6.15 -19.46 29.97
C THR A 186 -7.11 -19.70 31.14
N ALA A 187 -8.29 -19.08 31.14
CA ALA A 187 -9.30 -19.30 32.17
C ALA A 187 -9.86 -20.73 32.15
N THR A 188 -10.16 -21.28 30.97
CA THR A 188 -10.63 -22.66 30.82
C THR A 188 -9.54 -23.66 31.19
N GLN A 189 -8.30 -23.42 30.77
CA GLN A 189 -7.13 -24.23 31.14
C GLN A 189 -6.93 -24.27 32.66
N ALA A 190 -7.04 -23.13 33.35
CA ALA A 190 -6.95 -23.08 34.82
C ALA A 190 -8.05 -23.92 35.50
N VAL A 191 -9.27 -23.94 34.94
CA VAL A 191 -10.35 -24.81 35.44
C VAL A 191 -10.02 -26.29 35.22
N VAL A 192 -9.47 -26.64 34.05
CA VAL A 192 -9.05 -28.01 33.75
C VAL A 192 -7.98 -28.48 34.73
N GLU A 193 -6.95 -27.66 34.97
CA GLU A 193 -5.87 -27.97 35.92
C GLU A 193 -6.39 -28.15 37.34
N ARG A 194 -7.32 -27.28 37.77
CA ARG A 194 -7.97 -27.43 39.08
C ARG A 194 -8.72 -28.75 39.19
N LEU A 195 -9.54 -29.09 38.20
CA LEU A 195 -10.31 -30.34 38.18
C LEU A 195 -9.41 -31.57 38.14
N GLN A 196 -8.29 -31.51 37.41
CA GLN A 196 -7.28 -32.57 37.41
C GLN A 196 -6.64 -32.74 38.80
N SER A 197 -6.31 -31.64 39.47
CA SER A 197 -5.79 -31.66 40.84
C SER A 197 -6.81 -32.27 41.81
N ASP A 198 -8.06 -31.80 41.78
CA ASP A 198 -9.15 -32.30 42.62
C ASP A 198 -9.38 -33.81 42.41
N LEU A 199 -9.39 -34.26 41.16
CA LEU A 199 -9.54 -35.67 40.80
C LEU A 199 -8.38 -36.51 41.34
N SER A 200 -7.14 -36.03 41.19
CA SER A 200 -5.95 -36.72 41.71
C SER A 200 -5.97 -36.84 43.23
N ALA A 201 -6.38 -35.77 43.93
CA ALA A 201 -6.53 -35.76 45.39
C ALA A 201 -7.61 -36.75 45.84
N GLN A 202 -8.72 -36.83 45.12
CA GLN A 202 -9.80 -37.77 45.42
C GLN A 202 -9.33 -39.22 45.22
N TYR A 203 -8.59 -39.53 44.14
CA TYR A 203 -8.02 -40.86 43.93
C TYR A 203 -7.01 -41.24 45.03
N LEU A 204 -6.18 -40.30 45.48
CA LEU A 204 -5.25 -40.52 46.57
C LEU A 204 -6.00 -40.86 47.87
N GLN A 205 -7.03 -40.10 48.22
CA GLN A 205 -7.87 -40.39 49.39
C GLN A 205 -8.52 -41.77 49.32
N TYR A 206 -9.06 -42.18 48.17
CA TYR A 206 -9.62 -43.52 48.03
C TYR A 206 -8.58 -44.62 48.21
N ARG A 207 -7.36 -44.41 47.71
CA ARG A 207 -6.24 -45.34 47.91
C ARG A 207 -5.86 -45.44 49.38
N GLU A 208 -5.68 -44.31 50.07
CA GLU A 208 -5.36 -44.27 51.50
C GLU A 208 -6.45 -44.94 52.35
N GLN A 209 -7.72 -44.67 52.06
CA GLN A 209 -8.85 -45.32 52.72
C GLN A 209 -8.85 -46.84 52.49
N ARG A 210 -8.55 -47.28 51.27
CA ARG A 210 -8.43 -48.71 50.95
C ARG A 210 -7.28 -49.34 51.73
N ASP A 211 -6.12 -48.70 51.76
CA ASP A 211 -4.93 -49.20 52.45
C ASP A 211 -5.16 -49.24 53.98
N ALA A 212 -5.84 -48.24 54.55
CA ALA A 212 -6.26 -48.24 55.96
C ALA A 212 -7.26 -49.39 56.27
N ARG A 213 -8.22 -49.67 55.39
CA ARG A 213 -9.14 -50.81 55.54
C ARG A 213 -8.40 -52.14 55.47
N GLN A 214 -7.43 -52.27 54.56
CA GLN A 214 -6.61 -53.48 54.46
C GLN A 214 -5.79 -53.70 55.73
N LEU A 215 -5.20 -52.63 56.28
CA LEU A 215 -4.49 -52.69 57.56
C LEU A 215 -5.41 -53.13 58.71
N LEU A 216 -6.61 -52.56 58.80
CA LEU A 216 -7.61 -52.94 59.81
C LEU A 216 -8.04 -54.40 59.66
N ILE A 217 -8.31 -54.88 58.44
CA ILE A 217 -8.64 -56.29 58.19
C ILE A 217 -7.48 -57.19 58.62
N TRP A 218 -6.24 -56.81 58.29
CA TRP A 218 -5.06 -57.55 58.73
C TRP A 218 -4.95 -57.59 60.25
N GLN A 219 -5.13 -56.47 60.94
CA GLN A 219 -5.14 -56.39 62.41
C GLN A 219 -6.26 -57.25 63.02
N ILE A 220 -7.49 -57.19 62.48
CA ILE A 220 -8.61 -58.00 62.93
C ILE A 220 -8.31 -59.49 62.74
N ASN A 221 -7.77 -59.88 61.59
CA ASN A 221 -7.41 -61.27 61.32
C ASN A 221 -6.27 -61.74 62.24
N ASP A 222 -5.32 -60.87 62.56
CA ASP A 222 -4.24 -61.17 63.51
C ASP A 222 -4.77 -61.35 64.94
N LEU A 223 -5.63 -60.44 65.39
CA LEU A 223 -6.34 -60.55 66.67
C LEU A 223 -7.24 -61.78 66.74
N THR A 224 -7.96 -62.09 65.66
CA THR A 224 -8.82 -63.29 65.58
C THR A 224 -7.96 -64.56 65.62
N ARG A 225 -6.79 -64.57 64.98
CA ARG A 225 -5.85 -65.69 65.06
C ARG A 225 -5.26 -65.81 66.47
N GLY A 226 -4.94 -64.69 67.12
CA GLY A 226 -4.50 -64.64 68.52
C GLY A 226 -5.58 -65.10 69.51
N SER A 227 -6.84 -64.73 69.30
CA SER A 227 -7.96 -65.16 70.15
C SER A 227 -8.39 -66.60 69.90
N VAL A 228 -8.19 -67.14 68.70
CA VAL A 228 -8.41 -68.58 68.40
C VAL A 228 -7.31 -69.45 69.00
N GLU A 229 -6.09 -68.94 69.18
CA GLU A 229 -5.08 -69.62 70.02
C GLU A 229 -5.33 -69.47 71.53
N GLU A 230 -6.24 -68.57 71.92
CA GLU A 230 -6.65 -68.30 73.30
C GLU A 230 -8.14 -68.61 73.54
N GLU A 231 -8.73 -69.61 72.85
CA GLU A 231 -10.07 -70.09 73.18
C GLU A 231 -10.05 -71.09 74.36
N HIS A 232 -10.14 -70.52 75.57
CA HIS A 232 -11.02 -71.04 76.61
C HIS A 232 -12.27 -70.15 76.72
N PRO A 233 -13.47 -70.71 76.93
CA PRO A 233 -14.73 -70.02 76.64
C PRO A 233 -15.23 -69.18 77.83
N ALA A 234 -15.62 -67.93 77.58
CA ALA A 234 -16.54 -67.12 78.41
C ALA A 234 -16.61 -65.70 77.80
N ASP A 235 -17.75 -65.24 77.29
CA ASP A 235 -18.78 -64.53 78.07
C ASP A 235 -18.73 -63.01 77.76
N GLY A 236 -19.87 -62.32 77.86
CA GLY A 236 -19.85 -60.87 78.06
C GLY A 236 -20.24 -59.98 76.90
N ASN A 237 -21.47 -60.15 76.39
CA ASN A 237 -22.30 -59.10 75.83
C ASN A 237 -22.13 -57.73 76.54
N SER A 238 -21.58 -56.73 75.88
CA SER A 238 -21.61 -55.31 76.28
C SER A 238 -21.34 -54.44 75.03
N GLY A 239 -22.06 -53.39 74.68
CA GLY A 239 -23.22 -52.71 75.21
C GLY A 239 -23.39 -51.47 74.33
N ASP A 240 -24.34 -51.48 73.38
CA ASP A 240 -24.72 -50.27 72.64
C ASP A 240 -26.23 -50.31 72.33
N ALA A 241 -27.03 -50.31 73.38
CA ALA A 241 -28.46 -50.05 73.27
C ALA A 241 -28.67 -48.55 73.45
N ARG A 242 -28.52 -47.76 72.37
CA ARG A 242 -28.97 -46.35 72.37
C ARG A 242 -30.45 -46.30 72.79
N ASP A 243 -30.77 -45.30 73.61
CA ASP A 243 -32.12 -45.09 74.15
C ASP A 243 -33.17 -45.13 73.01
N PRO A 244 -34.15 -46.04 73.06
CA PRO A 244 -35.18 -46.17 72.02
C PRO A 244 -35.94 -44.86 71.75
N VAL A 245 -36.04 -43.96 72.75
CA VAL A 245 -36.68 -42.66 72.59
C VAL A 245 -35.87 -41.72 71.68
N GLN A 246 -34.53 -41.74 71.81
CA GLN A 246 -33.64 -40.93 70.98
C GLN A 246 -33.69 -41.36 69.51
N LEU A 247 -33.74 -42.68 69.26
CA LEU A 247 -33.90 -43.24 67.91
C LEU A 247 -35.26 -42.89 67.31
N GLN A 248 -36.33 -42.87 68.12
CA GLN A 248 -37.65 -42.46 67.66
C GLN A 248 -37.69 -40.97 67.30
N LEU A 249 -36.99 -40.12 68.06
CA LEU A 249 -36.90 -38.68 67.79
C LEU A 249 -36.11 -38.39 66.51
N SER A 250 -34.94 -39.02 66.34
CA SER A 250 -34.13 -38.84 65.11
C SER A 250 -34.87 -39.35 63.88
N LEU A 251 -35.56 -40.49 63.97
CA LEU A 251 -36.38 -41.02 62.88
C LEU A 251 -37.51 -40.06 62.50
N LYS A 252 -38.18 -39.42 63.47
CA LYS A 252 -39.20 -38.39 63.20
C LYS A 252 -38.62 -37.18 62.48
N VAL A 253 -37.43 -36.73 62.87
CA VAL A 253 -36.73 -35.61 62.21
C VAL A 253 -36.37 -36.00 60.78
N CYS A 254 -35.75 -37.16 60.55
CA CYS A 254 -35.41 -37.63 59.20
C CYS A 254 -36.63 -37.76 58.29
N ARG A 255 -37.78 -38.21 58.82
CA ARG A 255 -39.03 -38.28 58.05
C ARG A 255 -39.51 -36.90 57.61
N ARG A 256 -39.44 -35.91 58.52
CA ARG A 256 -39.84 -34.53 58.22
C ARG A 256 -38.89 -33.87 57.22
N ASP A 257 -37.60 -34.11 57.35
CA ASP A 257 -36.61 -33.56 56.42
C ASP A 257 -36.77 -34.19 55.02
N LEU A 258 -37.08 -35.49 54.96
CA LEU A 258 -37.40 -36.18 53.70
C LEU A 258 -38.64 -35.58 53.04
N THR A 259 -39.73 -35.36 53.78
CA THR A 259 -40.94 -34.74 53.21
C THR A 259 -40.66 -33.32 52.73
N THR A 260 -39.88 -32.56 53.50
CA THR A 260 -39.49 -31.18 53.12
C THR A 260 -38.68 -31.20 51.82
N ALA A 261 -37.66 -32.05 51.71
CA ALA A 261 -36.86 -32.17 50.50
C ALA A 261 -37.68 -32.64 49.29
N GLN A 262 -38.68 -33.52 49.50
CA GLN A 262 -39.61 -33.95 48.44
C GLN A 262 -40.51 -32.81 47.97
N GLU A 263 -41.01 -31.98 48.89
CA GLU A 263 -41.78 -30.77 48.55
C GLU A 263 -40.93 -29.76 47.77
N GLU A 264 -39.66 -29.57 48.14
CA GLU A 264 -38.76 -28.67 47.40
C GLU A 264 -38.41 -29.19 46.00
N LEU A 265 -38.18 -30.49 45.86
CA LEU A 265 -37.93 -31.12 44.56
C LEU A 265 -39.15 -31.02 43.65
N THR A 266 -40.35 -31.23 44.19
CA THR A 266 -41.60 -31.09 43.42
C THR A 266 -41.86 -29.63 43.03
N ARG A 267 -41.56 -28.66 43.90
CA ARG A 267 -41.58 -27.23 43.59
C ARG A 267 -40.62 -26.89 42.45
N MET A 268 -39.34 -27.28 42.57
CA MET A 268 -38.35 -27.05 41.50
C MET A 268 -38.77 -27.75 40.21
N LYS A 269 -39.25 -28.99 40.27
CA LYS A 269 -39.73 -29.67 39.06
C LYS A 269 -40.88 -28.89 38.42
N ALA A 270 -41.85 -28.38 39.18
CA ALA A 270 -42.94 -27.58 38.61
C ALA A 270 -42.45 -26.26 37.99
N GLU A 271 -41.51 -25.57 38.63
CA GLU A 271 -40.95 -24.29 38.15
C GLU A 271 -40.08 -24.45 36.89
N TYR A 272 -39.30 -25.53 36.80
CA TYR A 272 -38.30 -25.72 35.75
C TYR A 272 -38.73 -26.64 34.61
N TRP A 273 -39.74 -27.50 34.82
CA TRP A 273 -40.13 -28.52 33.83
C TRP A 273 -40.74 -27.93 32.55
N ASP A 274 -41.50 -26.83 32.64
CA ASP A 274 -42.21 -26.28 31.46
C ASP A 274 -41.76 -24.86 31.08
N VAL A 275 -41.02 -24.15 31.95
CA VAL A 275 -40.75 -22.71 31.77
C VAL A 275 -39.42 -22.43 31.07
N VAL A 276 -38.36 -23.16 31.40
CA VAL A 276 -37.02 -22.84 30.88
C VAL A 276 -36.85 -23.23 29.41
N PRO A 277 -37.30 -24.42 28.95
CA PRO A 277 -37.25 -24.76 27.54
C PRO A 277 -38.21 -23.91 26.70
N ARG A 278 -39.49 -23.79 27.09
CA ARG A 278 -40.49 -23.04 26.29
C ARG A 278 -40.17 -21.57 26.13
N ARG A 279 -39.73 -20.90 27.19
CA ARG A 279 -39.35 -19.48 27.12
C ARG A 279 -38.22 -19.22 26.12
N ASN A 280 -37.24 -20.13 26.05
CA ASN A 280 -36.15 -20.04 25.08
C ASN A 280 -36.65 -20.32 23.66
N TRP A 281 -37.56 -21.29 23.48
CA TRP A 281 -38.20 -21.56 22.20
C TRP A 281 -39.06 -20.39 21.71
N ASP A 282 -39.88 -19.80 22.57
CA ASP A 282 -40.73 -18.66 22.23
C ASP A 282 -39.90 -17.44 21.85
N ALA A 283 -38.82 -17.17 22.60
CA ALA A 283 -37.88 -16.10 22.26
C ALA A 283 -37.17 -16.35 20.93
N LEU A 284 -36.71 -17.58 20.69
CA LEU A 284 -36.07 -17.97 19.44
C LEU A 284 -37.04 -17.85 18.25
N GLU A 285 -38.26 -18.35 18.41
CA GLU A 285 -39.32 -18.29 17.41
C GLU A 285 -39.68 -16.84 17.06
N GLN A 286 -39.79 -15.96 18.06
CA GLN A 286 -40.02 -14.53 17.84
C GLN A 286 -38.89 -13.90 17.02
N THR A 287 -37.63 -14.20 17.36
CA THR A 287 -36.48 -13.67 16.59
C THR A 287 -36.45 -14.22 15.16
N HIS A 288 -36.83 -15.49 14.97
CA HIS A 288 -36.92 -16.11 13.65
C HIS A 288 -37.98 -15.42 12.79
N GLN A 289 -39.18 -15.20 13.33
CA GLN A 289 -40.27 -14.50 12.65
C GLN A 289 -39.88 -13.06 12.30
N GLN A 290 -39.19 -12.35 13.20
CA GLN A 290 -38.69 -11.01 12.93
C GLN A 290 -37.67 -11.01 11.78
N ASN A 291 -36.70 -11.92 11.82
CA ASN A 291 -35.68 -12.03 10.76
C ASN A 291 -36.32 -12.36 9.40
N LEU A 292 -37.34 -13.22 9.40
CA LEU A 292 -38.07 -13.57 8.18
C LEU A 292 -38.82 -12.36 7.61
N SER A 293 -39.46 -11.55 8.46
CA SER A 293 -40.08 -10.30 8.02
C SER A 293 -39.06 -9.30 7.45
N ASN A 294 -37.90 -9.14 8.09
CA ASN A 294 -36.83 -8.26 7.62
C ASN A 294 -36.24 -8.72 6.28
N MET A 295 -36.12 -10.04 6.09
CA MET A 295 -35.61 -10.62 4.84
C MET A 295 -36.61 -10.40 3.70
N GLN A 296 -37.92 -10.55 3.96
CA GLN A 296 -38.96 -10.24 2.99
C GLN A 296 -38.99 -8.76 2.60
N THR A 297 -38.82 -7.84 3.57
CA THR A 297 -38.75 -6.40 3.27
C THR A 297 -37.53 -6.09 2.42
N LEU A 298 -36.35 -6.61 2.78
CA LEU A 298 -35.12 -6.37 2.02
C LEU A 298 -35.20 -6.94 0.61
N GLN A 299 -35.84 -8.10 0.44
CA GLN A 299 -36.09 -8.69 -0.86
C GLN A 299 -37.02 -7.80 -1.71
N SER A 300 -38.10 -7.28 -1.13
CA SER A 300 -39.00 -6.32 -1.80
C SER A 300 -38.26 -5.05 -2.23
N ASP A 301 -37.40 -4.51 -1.36
CA ASP A 301 -36.59 -3.32 -1.63
C ASP A 301 -35.57 -3.58 -2.74
N PHE A 302 -34.93 -4.76 -2.73
CA PHE A 302 -34.02 -5.17 -3.80
C PHE A 302 -34.75 -5.30 -5.14
N ASP A 303 -35.93 -5.93 -5.15
CA ASP A 303 -36.75 -6.05 -6.36
C ASP A 303 -37.22 -4.69 -6.85
N GLN A 304 -37.48 -3.74 -5.95
CA GLN A 304 -37.78 -2.35 -6.32
C GLN A 304 -36.58 -1.66 -6.95
N LEU A 305 -35.41 -1.72 -6.32
CA LEU A 305 -34.19 -1.11 -6.84
C LEU A 305 -33.82 -1.69 -8.21
N LYS A 306 -34.02 -2.99 -8.40
CA LYS A 306 -33.83 -3.66 -9.69
C LYS A 306 -34.76 -3.10 -10.76
N ARG A 307 -36.05 -2.92 -10.45
CA ARG A 307 -37.01 -2.29 -11.38
C ARG A 307 -36.61 -0.85 -11.71
N GLU A 308 -36.24 -0.05 -10.71
CA GLU A 308 -35.79 1.33 -10.92
C GLU A 308 -34.54 1.39 -11.80
N HIS A 309 -33.58 0.48 -11.59
CA HIS A 309 -32.39 0.36 -12.42
C HIS A 309 -32.73 -0.02 -13.86
N ASP A 310 -33.62 -1.00 -14.06
CA ASP A 310 -34.07 -1.42 -15.39
C ASP A 310 -34.75 -0.26 -16.13
N ILE A 311 -35.58 0.54 -15.45
CA ILE A 311 -36.20 1.76 -16.01
C ILE A 311 -35.13 2.79 -16.40
N LEU A 312 -34.13 3.04 -15.55
CA LEU A 312 -33.05 3.98 -15.86
C LEU A 312 -32.22 3.51 -17.07
N LEU A 313 -31.98 2.21 -17.19
CA LEU A 313 -31.32 1.62 -18.36
C LEU A 313 -32.14 1.81 -19.63
N GLU A 314 -33.47 1.64 -19.57
CA GLU A 314 -34.36 1.91 -20.69
C GLU A 314 -34.34 3.39 -21.09
N LEU A 315 -34.46 4.32 -20.14
CA LEU A 315 -34.37 5.75 -20.40
C LEU A 315 -33.03 6.16 -21.03
N HIS A 316 -31.91 5.59 -20.57
CA HIS A 316 -30.61 5.84 -21.16
C HIS A 316 -30.53 5.33 -22.61
N LYS A 317 -31.07 4.14 -22.88
CA LYS A 317 -31.17 3.60 -24.24
C LYS A 317 -32.04 4.48 -25.13
N GLU A 318 -33.20 4.92 -24.65
CA GLU A 318 -34.11 5.81 -25.38
C GLU A 318 -33.48 7.19 -25.62
N GLY A 319 -32.79 7.78 -24.64
CA GLY A 319 -32.05 9.03 -24.80
C GLY A 319 -30.91 8.92 -25.81
N SER A 320 -30.20 7.78 -25.83
CA SER A 320 -29.20 7.49 -26.87
C SER A 320 -29.82 7.38 -28.27
N MET A 321 -31.05 6.85 -28.38
CA MET A 321 -31.77 6.76 -29.66
C MET A 321 -32.43 8.09 -30.09
N GLN A 322 -32.88 8.92 -29.15
CA GLN A 322 -33.43 10.25 -29.43
C GLN A 322 -32.36 11.25 -29.88
N ASN A 323 -31.14 11.16 -29.32
CA ASN A 323 -29.98 11.91 -29.84
C ASN A 323 -29.62 11.51 -31.29
N LYS A 324 -29.99 10.30 -31.74
CA LYS A 324 -29.83 9.87 -33.14
C LYS A 324 -30.99 10.30 -34.05
N THR A 325 -32.14 10.68 -33.50
CA THR A 325 -33.36 10.98 -34.28
C THR A 325 -33.64 12.48 -34.39
N ASN A 326 -33.07 13.30 -33.50
CA ASN A 326 -33.20 14.76 -33.52
C ASN A 326 -31.89 15.46 -33.94
N GLU A 327 -31.47 15.26 -35.18
CA GLU A 327 -30.48 16.13 -35.85
C GLU A 327 -30.92 16.33 -37.32
N PRO A 328 -31.57 17.46 -37.65
CA PRO A 328 -31.67 17.89 -39.03
C PRO A 328 -30.42 18.73 -39.37
N SER A 329 -29.43 18.08 -39.99
CA SER A 329 -28.44 18.69 -40.87
C SER A 329 -27.67 19.87 -40.27
N THR A 330 -26.54 19.63 -39.58
CA THR A 330 -25.24 20.20 -39.99
C THR A 330 -24.06 19.40 -39.40
N GLN A 331 -23.03 19.18 -40.23
CA GLN A 331 -21.65 18.75 -39.90
C GLN A 331 -21.34 17.25 -39.73
N GLN A 332 -21.03 16.64 -40.88
CA GLN A 332 -20.06 15.54 -41.01
C GLN A 332 -18.66 15.97 -40.55
N LYS A 333 -18.12 15.28 -39.54
CA LYS A 333 -16.72 14.83 -39.35
C LYS A 333 -16.47 14.67 -37.85
N ASP A 334 -16.58 13.45 -37.33
CA ASP A 334 -15.65 12.91 -36.32
C ASP A 334 -16.05 11.53 -35.76
N GLU A 335 -17.31 11.07 -35.91
CA GLU A 335 -17.73 9.81 -35.29
C GLU A 335 -17.25 8.51 -36.00
N SER A 336 -16.79 8.57 -37.25
CA SER A 336 -16.30 7.35 -37.92
C SER A 336 -14.93 6.89 -37.42
N VAL A 337 -14.17 7.78 -36.77
CA VAL A 337 -12.82 7.46 -36.25
C VAL A 337 -12.92 6.63 -34.97
N SER A 338 -13.86 6.93 -34.08
CA SER A 338 -13.99 6.23 -32.80
C SER A 338 -14.50 4.79 -32.94
N GLN A 339 -15.29 4.50 -33.97
CA GLN A 339 -15.84 3.16 -34.19
C GLN A 339 -14.82 2.24 -34.88
N GLU A 340 -14.02 2.74 -35.81
CA GLU A 340 -12.89 1.98 -36.39
C GLU A 340 -11.79 1.74 -35.35
N GLN A 341 -11.55 2.69 -34.44
CA GLN A 341 -10.47 2.58 -33.45
C GLN A 341 -10.75 1.54 -32.35
N ASN A 342 -12.01 1.36 -31.93
CA ASN A 342 -12.38 0.28 -31.01
C ASN A 342 -12.31 -1.11 -31.65
N GLN A 343 -12.59 -1.19 -32.97
CA GLN A 343 -12.47 -2.44 -33.72
C GLN A 343 -10.98 -2.86 -33.84
N VAL A 344 -10.10 -1.89 -34.12
CA VAL A 344 -8.65 -2.09 -34.21
C VAL A 344 -8.01 -2.41 -32.85
N GLU A 345 -8.48 -1.82 -31.75
CA GLU A 345 -8.00 -2.17 -30.40
C GLU A 345 -8.39 -3.59 -29.98
N SER A 346 -9.58 -4.06 -30.37
CA SER A 346 -10.02 -5.43 -30.12
C SER A 346 -9.19 -6.46 -30.89
N ASP A 347 -8.91 -6.19 -32.16
CA ASP A 347 -8.11 -7.07 -33.01
C ASP A 347 -6.63 -7.09 -32.57
N HIS A 348 -6.10 -5.96 -32.08
CA HIS A 348 -4.76 -5.90 -31.47
C HIS A 348 -4.67 -6.66 -30.14
N LEU A 349 -5.73 -6.67 -29.33
CA LEU A 349 -5.77 -7.42 -28.08
C LEU A 349 -5.85 -8.94 -28.31
N SER A 350 -6.56 -9.40 -29.35
CA SER A 350 -6.56 -10.83 -29.70
C SER A 350 -5.21 -11.30 -30.23
N ASP A 351 -4.55 -10.49 -31.07
CA ASP A 351 -3.21 -10.82 -31.58
C ASP A 351 -2.15 -10.83 -30.48
N LEU A 352 -2.30 -10.01 -29.42
CA LEU A 352 -1.39 -10.01 -28.27
C LEU A 352 -1.54 -11.28 -27.42
N ILE A 353 -2.78 -11.73 -27.18
CA ILE A 353 -3.09 -12.92 -26.37
C ILE A 353 -2.66 -14.20 -27.10
N ASP A 354 -2.84 -14.27 -28.42
CA ASP A 354 -2.39 -15.43 -29.21
C ASP A 354 -0.86 -15.46 -29.36
N SER A 355 -0.19 -14.30 -29.34
CA SER A 355 1.28 -14.19 -29.35
C SER A 355 1.92 -14.55 -28.00
N GLU A 356 1.29 -14.20 -26.87
CA GLU A 356 1.74 -14.60 -25.53
C GLU A 356 1.62 -16.12 -25.29
N SER A 357 0.71 -16.80 -25.98
CA SER A 357 0.58 -18.27 -25.85
C SER A 357 1.70 -19.06 -26.54
N ARG A 358 2.49 -18.41 -27.42
CA ARG A 358 3.51 -19.06 -28.26
C ARG A 358 4.94 -18.72 -27.86
N GLU A 359 5.16 -17.63 -27.12
CA GLU A 359 6.44 -17.30 -26.52
C GLU A 359 6.60 -18.00 -25.17
N LYS A 360 7.36 -19.09 -25.17
CA LYS A 360 8.00 -19.58 -23.95
C LYS A 360 8.91 -18.46 -23.44
N SER A 361 8.38 -17.66 -22.53
CA SER A 361 8.99 -16.43 -22.01
C SER A 361 10.27 -16.73 -21.23
N THR A 362 11.40 -16.58 -21.91
CA THR A 362 12.70 -16.39 -21.27
C THR A 362 12.77 -14.95 -20.79
N LEU A 363 12.81 -14.74 -19.48
CA LEU A 363 12.94 -13.41 -18.90
C LEU A 363 14.42 -13.09 -18.69
N THR A 364 14.88 -11.89 -19.02
CA THR A 364 16.28 -11.53 -18.77
C THR A 364 16.52 -11.34 -17.27
N VAL A 365 17.73 -11.63 -16.82
CA VAL A 365 18.13 -11.51 -15.40
C VAL A 365 17.93 -10.08 -14.87
N GLN A 366 18.15 -9.09 -15.74
CA GLN A 366 17.98 -7.68 -15.41
C GLN A 366 16.50 -7.31 -15.22
N GLU A 367 15.62 -7.78 -16.09
CA GLU A 367 14.16 -7.59 -15.95
C GLU A 367 13.65 -8.29 -14.68
N PHE A 368 14.15 -9.50 -14.39
CA PHE A 368 13.80 -10.21 -13.16
C PHE A 368 14.21 -9.42 -11.91
N ARG A 369 15.44 -8.91 -11.89
CA ARG A 369 15.94 -8.09 -10.78
C ARG A 369 15.12 -6.81 -10.59
N MET A 370 14.73 -6.16 -11.70
CA MET A 370 13.85 -4.98 -11.64
C MET A 370 12.46 -5.32 -11.11
N ALA A 371 11.89 -6.46 -11.53
CA ALA A 371 10.61 -6.94 -11.02
C ALA A 371 10.69 -7.24 -9.51
N MET A 372 11.75 -7.89 -9.04
CA MET A 372 11.95 -8.18 -7.61
C MET A 372 12.13 -6.92 -6.77
N ARG A 373 12.87 -5.90 -7.25
CA ARG A 373 12.96 -4.60 -6.57
C ARG A 373 11.61 -3.88 -6.52
N THR A 374 10.80 -4.04 -7.54
CA THR A 374 9.46 -3.42 -7.61
C THR A 374 8.47 -4.13 -6.69
N ALA A 375 8.52 -5.47 -6.63
CA ALA A 375 7.65 -6.28 -5.79
C ALA A 375 8.05 -6.26 -4.30
N PHE A 376 9.34 -6.12 -3.99
CA PHE A 376 9.86 -6.12 -2.63
C PHE A 376 10.75 -4.90 -2.32
N PRO A 377 10.17 -3.70 -2.13
CA PRO A 377 10.94 -2.45 -1.95
C PRO A 377 11.76 -2.38 -0.65
N LEU A 378 11.46 -3.24 0.33
CA LEU A 378 12.08 -3.26 1.66
C LEU A 378 13.25 -4.25 1.77
N LYS A 379 13.52 -5.04 0.73
CA LYS A 379 14.58 -6.05 0.72
C LYS A 379 15.92 -5.41 0.34
N SER A 380 16.99 -5.83 1.01
CA SER A 380 18.35 -5.35 0.69
C SER A 380 18.80 -5.87 -0.68
N ASP A 381 19.72 -5.16 -1.33
CA ASP A 381 20.23 -5.58 -2.64
C ASP A 381 20.95 -6.95 -2.58
N GLU A 382 21.59 -7.27 -1.45
CA GLU A 382 22.13 -8.60 -1.17
C GLU A 382 21.06 -9.70 -1.21
N GLU A 383 19.92 -9.50 -0.51
CA GLU A 383 18.81 -10.47 -0.48
C GLU A 383 18.17 -10.65 -1.86
N ILE A 384 18.04 -9.57 -2.64
CA ILE A 384 17.50 -9.62 -4.00
C ILE A 384 18.48 -10.36 -4.92
N ASN A 385 19.78 -10.16 -4.77
CA ASN A 385 20.79 -10.87 -5.56
C ASN A 385 20.84 -12.36 -5.20
N GLU A 386 20.69 -12.73 -3.94
CA GLU A 386 20.60 -14.12 -3.51
C GLU A 386 19.43 -14.84 -4.20
N LEU A 387 18.24 -14.21 -4.22
CA LEU A 387 17.05 -14.72 -4.92
C LEU A 387 17.26 -14.88 -6.43
N VAL A 388 17.92 -13.90 -7.06
CA VAL A 388 18.28 -13.96 -8.49
C VAL A 388 19.25 -15.12 -8.76
N THR A 389 20.25 -15.33 -7.89
CA THR A 389 21.21 -16.44 -8.05
C THR A 389 20.56 -17.81 -7.84
N SER A 390 19.58 -17.94 -6.93
CA SER A 390 18.81 -19.18 -6.76
C SER A 390 18.00 -19.51 -8.03
N ALA A 391 17.44 -18.47 -8.69
CA ALA A 391 16.68 -18.63 -9.93
C ALA A 391 17.56 -18.99 -11.15
N GLN A 392 18.86 -18.69 -11.12
CA GLN A 392 19.80 -18.90 -12.23
C GLN A 392 20.55 -20.24 -12.22
N SER A 393 20.39 -21.08 -11.19
CA SER A 393 21.28 -22.23 -10.92
C SER A 393 21.13 -23.46 -11.85
N ASP A 394 21.23 -23.27 -13.17
CA ASP A 394 21.58 -24.33 -14.13
C ASP A 394 22.97 -24.05 -14.74
N PRO A 395 23.92 -24.99 -14.67
CA PRO A 395 25.28 -24.76 -15.16
C PRO A 395 25.45 -24.87 -16.69
N ASP A 396 24.37 -24.97 -17.48
CA ASP A 396 24.43 -25.27 -18.93
C ASP A 396 23.52 -24.39 -19.82
N GLY A 397 22.98 -23.29 -19.28
CA GLY A 397 22.21 -22.28 -20.02
C GLY A 397 22.93 -20.95 -20.06
N SER A 398 22.80 -20.16 -21.13
CA SER A 398 23.45 -18.85 -21.24
C SER A 398 23.12 -17.97 -20.02
N ASP A 399 24.17 -17.44 -19.37
CA ASP A 399 24.17 -16.72 -18.08
C ASP A 399 23.14 -15.57 -17.92
N ASP A 400 22.45 -15.17 -18.99
CA ASP A 400 21.58 -13.98 -19.02
C ASP A 400 20.06 -14.27 -19.01
N SER A 401 19.63 -15.54 -19.04
CA SER A 401 18.20 -15.90 -19.15
C SER A 401 17.67 -16.74 -17.99
N ILE A 402 16.54 -16.32 -17.40
CA ILE A 402 15.81 -17.07 -16.37
C ILE A 402 14.57 -17.70 -17.03
N SER A 403 14.42 -19.02 -16.87
CA SER A 403 13.28 -19.76 -17.41
C SER A 403 12.07 -19.69 -16.47
N SER A 404 10.92 -19.24 -16.99
CA SER A 404 9.66 -19.16 -16.25
C SER A 404 9.22 -20.50 -15.65
N GLN A 405 9.56 -21.64 -16.28
CA GLN A 405 9.27 -22.97 -15.72
C GLN A 405 9.99 -23.24 -14.38
N ARG A 406 11.21 -22.72 -14.21
CA ARG A 406 11.99 -22.90 -12.98
C ARG A 406 11.44 -22.06 -11.82
N LEU A 407 10.97 -20.86 -12.10
CA LEU A 407 10.30 -20.01 -11.09
C LEU A 407 9.05 -20.68 -10.54
N HIS A 408 8.27 -21.35 -11.39
CA HIS A 408 7.11 -22.12 -10.95
C HIS A 408 7.50 -23.35 -10.11
N SER A 409 8.59 -24.04 -10.42
CA SER A 409 9.09 -25.16 -9.60
C SER A 409 9.57 -24.70 -8.21
N LEU A 410 10.29 -23.58 -8.11
CA LEU A 410 10.75 -23.02 -6.82
C LEU A 410 9.58 -22.55 -5.95
N LEU A 411 8.54 -21.99 -6.57
CA LEU A 411 7.29 -21.66 -5.87
C LEU A 411 6.61 -22.91 -5.33
N ALA A 412 6.62 -24.02 -6.08
CA ALA A 412 6.07 -25.29 -5.62
C ALA A 412 6.88 -25.92 -4.47
N GLU A 413 8.22 -25.85 -4.52
CA GLU A 413 9.10 -26.34 -3.43
C GLU A 413 8.94 -25.53 -2.13
N SER A 414 8.64 -24.23 -2.22
CA SER A 414 8.39 -23.39 -1.03
C SER A 414 7.07 -23.70 -0.30
N VAL A 415 6.16 -24.46 -0.92
CA VAL A 415 4.85 -24.83 -0.35
C VAL A 415 4.91 -26.19 0.40
N GLU A 416 5.92 -27.03 0.14
CA GLU A 416 6.09 -28.31 0.86
C GLU A 416 6.90 -28.22 2.16
N ALA A 417 7.59 -27.10 2.43
CA ALA A 417 8.28 -26.87 3.69
C ALA A 417 7.33 -26.29 4.76
N GLY A 418 6.59 -27.18 5.44
CA GLY A 418 5.86 -26.85 6.67
C GLY A 418 6.78 -26.35 7.80
N PRO A 419 6.22 -25.69 8.84
CA PRO A 419 7.02 -25.08 9.92
C PRO A 419 7.79 -26.16 10.70
N PRO A 420 9.01 -25.86 11.21
CA PRO A 420 9.84 -26.86 11.87
C PRO A 420 9.22 -27.27 13.20
N ALA A 421 9.08 -28.58 13.38
CA ALA A 421 8.70 -29.22 14.62
C ALA A 421 9.76 -28.97 15.71
N LEU A 422 9.27 -28.68 16.91
CA LEU A 422 10.05 -28.75 18.15
C LEU A 422 10.45 -30.20 18.37
N GLU A 423 11.73 -30.53 18.17
CA GLU A 423 12.28 -31.79 18.67
C GLU A 423 12.70 -31.63 20.14
N GLU A 424 12.05 -32.44 20.98
CA GLU A 424 12.56 -32.86 22.28
C GLU A 424 13.87 -33.64 22.09
N SER A 425 14.90 -33.30 22.87
CA SER A 425 16.07 -34.15 23.07
C SER A 425 16.35 -34.25 24.57
N GLU A 426 15.78 -35.28 25.20
CA GLU A 426 16.32 -35.85 26.44
C GLU A 426 17.62 -36.63 26.13
N GLY A 427 18.64 -36.52 27.00
CA GLY A 427 19.74 -37.50 26.97
C GLY A 427 21.11 -37.12 27.57
N GLN A 428 21.17 -36.99 28.90
CA GLN A 428 22.25 -37.51 29.79
C GLN A 428 23.71 -36.99 29.73
N ALA A 429 24.06 -36.31 30.83
CA ALA A 429 25.10 -36.64 31.81
C ALA A 429 26.56 -36.94 31.38
N ALA A 430 27.46 -36.03 31.77
CA ALA A 430 28.80 -36.38 32.26
C ALA A 430 29.23 -35.37 33.36
N GLU A 431 30.02 -35.89 34.29
CA GLU A 431 30.27 -35.45 35.67
C GLU A 431 31.11 -34.16 35.86
N ASN A 432 30.74 -33.43 36.93
CA ASN A 432 31.47 -32.57 37.88
C ASN A 432 33.02 -32.71 37.99
N PRO A 433 33.80 -31.76 38.62
CA PRO A 433 33.38 -30.95 39.78
C PRO A 433 33.89 -29.49 39.92
N VAL A 434 33.08 -28.72 40.66
CA VAL A 434 33.41 -27.78 41.76
C VAL A 434 34.82 -27.17 41.83
N GLN A 435 34.91 -25.84 41.75
CA GLN A 435 35.73 -25.04 42.67
C GLN A 435 34.98 -23.79 43.12
N ALA A 436 34.80 -23.73 44.44
CA ALA A 436 34.25 -22.62 45.19
C ALA A 436 35.32 -21.54 45.36
N THR A 437 34.85 -20.30 45.43
CA THR A 437 35.49 -19.23 46.19
C THR A 437 35.48 -19.60 47.67
N ASP A 438 36.58 -20.16 48.16
CA ASP A 438 37.51 -19.57 49.15
C ASP A 438 38.80 -20.40 49.22
#